data_AF-A0A961JTD7-F1
#
_entry.id   AF-A0A961JTD7-F1
#
_cell.length_a   1.000
_cell.length_b   1.000
_cell.length_c   1.000
_cell.angle_alpha   90.00
_cell.angle_beta   90.00
_cell.angle_gamma   90.00
#
_symmetry.space_group_name_H-M   'P 1'
#
loop_
_entity.id
_entity.type
_entity.pdbx_description
1 polymer ?
#
loop_
_entity_poly.entity_id
_entity_poly.type
_entity_poly.pdbx_seq_one_letter_code
_entity_poly.pdbx_strand_id
1 'polypeptide(L)' 'MSLRPDPKELAARARADLRMGVPVVLGRAGAAAIVAAAETLTPERLARLRDHGAPQLAITPR' A
#
# COMPACT_ATOMS: atom_id res chain seq x y z
N MET A 1 4.60 2.60 28.94
CA MET A 1 3.74 2.19 27.82
C MET A 1 3.80 3.28 26.76
N SER A 2 4.13 2.93 25.51
CA SER A 2 4.16 3.88 24.41
C SER A 2 2.77 3.93 23.77
N LEU A 3 2.24 5.12 23.48
CA LEU A 3 0.99 5.31 22.72
C LEU A 3 1.21 5.19 21.19
N ARG A 4 2.40 4.78 20.77
CA ARG A 4 2.70 4.52 19.36
C ARG A 4 2.34 3.08 19.02
N PRO A 5 1.67 2.84 17.89
CA PRO A 5 1.35 1.50 17.44
C PRO A 5 2.62 0.71 17.17
N ASP A 6 2.57 -0.58 17.46
CA ASP A 6 3.65 -1.51 17.15
C ASP A 6 3.63 -1.95 15.66
N PRO A 7 4.68 -2.61 15.16
CA PRO A 7 4.72 -3.06 13.77
C PRO A 7 3.61 -4.06 13.38
N LYS A 8 3.11 -4.89 14.31
CA LYS A 8 2.00 -5.82 14.05
C LYS A 8 0.69 -5.06 13.91
N GLU A 9 0.46 -4.06 14.75
CA GLU A 9 -0.71 -3.18 14.70
C GLU A 9 -0.71 -2.37 13.40
N LEU A 10 0.43 -1.79 13.01
CA LEU A 10 0.59 -1.10 11.72
C LEU A 10 0.31 -2.04 10.54
N ALA A 11 0.84 -3.27 10.58
CA ALA A 11 0.59 -4.27 9.54
C ALA A 11 -0.87 -4.73 9.49
N ALA A 12 -1.55 -4.85 10.64
CA ALA A 12 -2.97 -5.16 10.69
C ALA A 12 -3.81 -4.03 10.08
N ARG A 13 -3.50 -2.77 10.44
CA ARG A 13 -4.13 -1.57 9.89
C ARG A 13 -3.93 -1.46 8.37
N ALA A 14 -2.71 -1.64 7.88
CA ALA A 14 -2.42 -1.58 6.46
C ALA A 14 -3.21 -2.63 5.66
N ARG A 15 -3.37 -3.85 6.17
CA ARG A 15 -4.22 -4.87 5.53
C ARG A 15 -5.69 -4.48 5.50
N ALA A 16 -6.21 -3.90 6.58
CA ALA A 16 -7.59 -3.43 6.64
C ALA A 16 -7.84 -2.31 5.62
N ASP A 17 -6.95 -1.33 5.55
CA ASP A 17 -7.02 -0.22 4.61
C ASP A 17 -6.98 -0.73 3.15
N LEU A 18 -6.06 -1.66 2.83
CA LEU A 18 -5.97 -2.28 1.51
C LEU A 18 -7.25 -3.03 1.11
N ARG A 19 -7.88 -3.76 2.05
CA ARG A 19 -9.16 -4.44 1.82
C ARG A 19 -10.29 -3.47 1.52
N MET A 20 -10.23 -2.26 2.08
CA MET A 20 -11.17 -1.17 1.81
C MET A 20 -10.83 -0.34 0.56
N GLY A 21 -9.79 -0.71 -0.20
CA GLY A 21 -9.34 0.02 -1.39
C GLY A 21 -8.58 1.31 -1.10
N VAL A 22 -8.10 1.47 0.14
CA VAL A 22 -7.28 2.61 0.56
C VAL A 22 -5.80 2.26 0.33
N PRO A 23 -5.07 3.03 -0.51
CA PRO A 23 -3.63 2.83 -0.69
C PRO A 23 -2.86 3.09 0.60
N VAL A 24 -1.76 2.37 0.79
CA VAL A 24 -0.86 2.50 1.95
C VAL A 24 0.55 2.86 1.49
N VAL A 25 1.37 3.37 2.41
CA VAL A 25 2.79 3.60 2.16
C VAL A 25 3.63 2.56 2.90
N LEU A 26 4.50 1.87 2.18
CA LEU A 26 5.49 0.97 2.76
C LEU A 26 6.87 1.61 2.65
N GLY A 27 7.54 1.79 3.79
CA GLY A 27 8.91 2.30 3.86
C GLY A 27 9.92 1.21 4.18
N ARG A 28 11.07 1.20 3.50
CA ARG A 28 12.21 0.32 3.81
C ARG A 28 13.52 1.00 3.43
N ALA A 29 14.45 1.08 4.40
CA ALA A 29 15.83 1.55 4.18
C ALA A 29 15.94 2.86 3.36
N GLY A 30 15.16 3.88 3.73
CA GLY A 30 15.16 5.18 3.05
C GLY A 30 14.36 5.24 1.73
N ALA A 31 13.85 4.10 1.25
CA ALA A 31 12.91 4.05 0.14
C ALA A 31 11.47 3.93 0.64
N ALA A 32 10.52 4.41 -0.16
CA ALA A 32 9.09 4.25 0.09
C ALA A 32 8.36 3.89 -1.20
N ALA A 33 7.28 3.13 -1.07
CA ALA A 33 6.37 2.79 -2.16
C ALA A 33 4.92 3.05 -1.74
N ILE A 34 4.14 3.60 -2.68
CA ILE A 34 2.68 3.63 -2.56
C ILE A 34 2.16 2.30 -3.07
N VAL A 35 1.42 1.58 -2.22
CA VAL A 35 0.90 0.25 -2.51
C VAL A 35 -0.62 0.29 -2.48
N ALA A 36 -1.25 -0.20 -3.54
CA ALA A 36 -2.69 -0.36 -3.64
C ALA A 36 -3.03 -1.82 -3.97
N ALA A 37 -4.19 -2.29 -3.52
CA ALA A 37 -4.68 -3.62 -3.87
C ALA A 37 -5.20 -3.60 -5.31
N ALA A 38 -4.67 -4.47 -6.17
CA ALA A 38 -5.05 -4.54 -7.58
C ALA A 38 -6.55 -4.90 -7.77
N GLU A 39 -7.13 -5.68 -6.86
CA GLU A 39 -8.53 -6.13 -6.91
C GLU A 39 -9.55 -4.99 -6.71
N THR A 40 -9.15 -3.89 -6.06
CA THR A 40 -10.04 -2.79 -5.68
C THR A 40 -9.60 -1.44 -6.27
N LEU A 41 -8.51 -1.40 -7.03
CA LEU A 41 -7.97 -0.19 -7.63
C LEU A 41 -8.80 0.25 -8.84
N THR A 42 -9.32 1.48 -8.80
CA THR A 42 -10.08 2.05 -9.93
C THR A 42 -9.16 2.66 -11.01
N PRO A 43 -9.62 2.78 -12.27
CA PRO A 43 -8.87 3.42 -13.34
C PRO A 43 -8.44 4.86 -13.02
N GLU A 44 -9.32 5.64 -12.40
CA GLU A 44 -9.07 7.04 -12.05
C GLU A 44 -7.97 7.14 -10.99
N ARG A 45 -7.99 6.26 -10.00
CA ARG A 45 -6.96 6.23 -8.96
C ARG A 45 -5.64 5.73 -9.52
N LEU A 46 -5.63 4.75 -10.41
CA LEU A 46 -4.42 4.31 -11.11
C LEU A 46 -3.82 5.44 -11.96
N ALA A 47 -4.65 6.22 -12.66
CA ALA A 47 -4.18 7.37 -13.42
C ALA A 47 -3.44 8.37 -12.51
N ARG A 48 -4.00 8.69 -11.33
CA ARG A 48 -3.34 9.56 -10.34
C ARG A 48 -2.04 8.96 -9.79
N LEU A 49 -2.00 7.65 -9.54
CA LEU A 49 -0.78 7.01 -9.02
C LEU A 49 0.37 7.02 -10.03
N ARG A 50 0.06 7.00 -11.34
CA ARG A 50 1.08 7.10 -12.41
C ARG A 50 1.79 8.45 -12.42
N ASP A 51 1.20 9.51 -11.88
CA ASP A 51 1.84 10.82 -11.72
C ASP A 51 3.05 10.76 -10.76
N HIS A 52 3.14 9.72 -9.92
CA HIS A 52 4.23 9.50 -8.98
C HIS A 52 5.32 8.53 -9.49
N GLY A 53 5.15 7.93 -10.68
CA GLY A 53 6.11 7.02 -11.29
C GLY A 53 5.49 5.83 -12.02
N ALA A 54 6.36 4.99 -12.61
CA ALA A 54 5.92 3.80 -13.32
C ALA A 54 5.41 2.72 -12.34
N PRO A 55 4.13 2.30 -12.42
CA PRO A 55 3.58 1.31 -11.50
C PRO A 55 4.15 -0.08 -11.79
N GLN A 56 4.36 -0.87 -10.72
CA GLN A 56 4.79 -2.26 -10.78
C GLN A 56 3.68 -3.16 -10.25
N LEU A 57 3.46 -4.30 -10.89
CA LEU A 57 2.51 -5.32 -10.42
C LEU A 57 3.27 -6.43 -9.70
N ALA A 58 3.03 -6.58 -8.40
CA ALA A 58 3.57 -7.68 -7.62
C ALA A 58 2.68 -8.92 -7.78
N ILE A 59 3.27 -10.03 -8.23
CA ILE A 59 2.60 -11.31 -8.41
C ILE A 59 3.41 -12.43 -7.76
N THR A 60 2.75 -13.49 -7.31
CA THR A 60 3.41 -14.70 -6.81
C THR A 60 3.64 -15.71 -7.94
N PRO A 61 4.64 -16.61 -7.83
CA PRO A 61 4.69 -17.81 -8.65
C PRO A 61 3.40 -18.64 -8.51
N ARG A 62 3.07 -19.43 -9.53
CA ARG A 62 1.97 -20.41 -9.45
C ARG A 62 2.44 -21.73 -8.89
#